data_AF-A0A6C2YK93-F1
#
_entry.id   AF-A0A6C2YK93-F1
#
_cell.length_a   1.000
_cell.length_b   1.000
_cell.length_c   1.000
_cell.angle_alpha   90.00
_cell.angle_beta   90.00
_cell.angle_gamma   90.00
#
_symmetry.space_group_name_H-M   'P 1'
#
loop_
_entity.id
_entity.type
_entity.pdbx_description
1 polymer ?
#
loop_
_entity_poly.entity_id
_entity_poly.type
_entity_poly.pdbx_seq_one_letter_code
_entity_poly.pdbx_strand_id
1 'polypeptide(L)'
;MFVWQFVYGFTRLTRGIGPRRLRILVALLMLGTTPRLLAENPSATVSIPGPVSEELRREWKLPAFYQRHCDADGLPILGSAKVSDNALAEAGYIVRQMLEGRADIRQAMIRQRVRAVIMASSEYTTDVPEHARLKPKVYWDRRARGLGATPAVPAVSGGEENLLQYPRDPYSNENIFLHEFAHAIHETGMNRVDPTFDGRLQQAFRASLDRGLWKNTYAATNRQEYWAEGVQCWFDANAPKDELHNEIRTRDQLKRYDPTLAALCKEVFGDRPWRYVPPKLRPAADRAHLKDYDPAKLPRFRWREEPIGTAPRVTVQTAVGDFDVELAPEAAPNAVAQFLSIALDGGYHSGQFRRVGNSGIGATPNPTWQQQWARELPPVRIVVPAVKPTIQSGTVALVQRDGAWLGWVIALEDDASLPDAEIVPIGRVVIPTGQSGAGRVVTAIGKQLPADGQPEKPVGIRRVIRMN
;
A
#
# COMPACT_ATOMS: atom_id res chain seq x y z
N MET A 1 24.69 -58.07 -10.48
CA MET A 1 26.09 -57.80 -10.86
C MET A 1 26.69 -56.92 -9.77
N PHE A 2 27.12 -57.51 -8.66
CA PHE A 2 28.50 -58.02 -8.43
C PHE A 2 29.47 -56.85 -8.30
N VAL A 3 29.90 -56.43 -7.09
CA VAL A 3 30.87 -57.10 -6.20
C VAL A 3 32.18 -57.39 -6.93
N TRP A 4 33.30 -56.82 -6.45
CA TRP A 4 34.68 -57.34 -6.36
C TRP A 4 35.49 -56.18 -5.70
N GLN A 5 35.89 -56.18 -4.41
CA GLN A 5 36.90 -57.02 -3.72
C GLN A 5 38.17 -57.21 -4.57
N PHE A 6 39.44 -57.23 -4.12
CA PHE A 6 40.13 -57.31 -2.83
C PHE A 6 41.64 -57.09 -3.21
N VAL A 7 42.47 -56.29 -2.51
CA VAL A 7 43.33 -56.68 -1.37
C VAL A 7 44.79 -57.09 -1.69
N TYR A 8 45.67 -56.72 -0.73
CA TYR A 8 47.02 -57.19 -0.37
C TYR A 8 48.27 -56.58 -1.03
N GLY A 9 49.14 -56.06 -0.14
CA GLY A 9 50.53 -55.66 -0.42
C GLY A 9 51.24 -55.24 0.87
N PHE A 10 51.49 -56.21 1.75
CA PHE A 10 52.21 -56.08 3.01
C PHE A 10 53.72 -55.74 2.80
N THR A 11 54.33 -55.11 3.82
CA THR A 11 55.77 -55.08 4.19
C THR A 11 56.79 -54.20 3.46
N ARG A 12 57.27 -53.17 4.17
CA ARG A 12 58.66 -52.76 4.53
C ARG A 12 58.62 -51.24 4.80
N LEU A 13 59.15 -50.64 5.87
CA LEU A 13 60.29 -50.96 6.72
C LEU A 13 60.08 -50.23 8.07
N THR A 14 60.13 -50.96 9.19
CA THR A 14 60.32 -50.39 10.52
C THR A 14 61.81 -50.19 10.79
N ARG A 15 62.20 -49.02 11.28
CA ARG A 15 63.36 -48.87 12.17
C ARG A 15 63.05 -47.88 13.29
N GLY A 16 62.88 -48.41 14.49
CA GLY A 16 63.42 -47.78 15.69
C GLY A 16 62.45 -47.14 16.68
N ILE A 17 61.51 -47.87 17.28
CA ILE A 17 61.04 -47.58 18.66
C ILE A 17 60.80 -48.92 19.38
N GLY A 18 61.46 -49.11 20.53
CA GLY A 18 61.50 -50.35 21.29
C GLY A 18 60.27 -50.63 22.17
N PRO A 19 60.09 -51.88 22.65
CA PRO A 19 58.85 -52.34 23.25
C PRO A 19 58.93 -52.25 24.78
N ARG A 20 58.59 -51.09 25.36
CA ARG A 20 58.22 -50.95 26.79
C ARG A 20 57.76 -49.52 27.05
N ARG A 21 56.48 -49.26 26.74
CA ARG A 21 55.53 -48.31 27.38
C ARG A 21 54.33 -48.08 26.45
N LEU A 22 53.72 -49.17 26.00
CA LEU A 22 52.43 -49.25 25.28
C LEU A 22 51.25 -49.35 26.27
N ARG A 23 51.34 -48.69 27.42
CA ARG A 23 50.30 -48.68 28.45
C ARG A 23 50.33 -47.32 29.13
N ILE A 24 49.75 -46.32 28.46
CA ILE A 24 49.18 -45.04 28.91
C ILE A 24 49.00 -44.21 27.61
N LEU A 25 48.14 -44.69 26.71
CA LEU A 25 47.65 -43.89 25.57
C LEU A 25 46.37 -44.50 24.97
N VAL A 26 45.47 -45.02 25.82
CA VAL A 26 44.12 -45.50 25.43
C VAL A 26 43.03 -45.02 26.40
N ALA A 27 43.34 -44.11 27.34
CA ALA A 27 42.37 -43.65 28.36
C ALA A 27 42.19 -42.12 28.41
N LEU A 28 42.44 -41.40 27.31
CA LEU A 28 42.29 -39.94 27.24
C LEU A 28 42.00 -39.43 25.81
N LEU A 29 41.09 -40.12 25.11
CA LEU A 29 40.57 -39.67 23.81
C LEU A 29 39.17 -40.26 23.54
N MET A 30 38.33 -40.35 24.57
CA MET A 30 36.90 -40.67 24.49
C MET A 30 36.12 -39.96 25.61
N LEU A 31 36.27 -38.63 25.70
CA LEU A 31 35.45 -37.79 26.54
C LEU A 31 35.12 -36.51 25.75
N GLY A 32 33.87 -36.41 25.30
CA GLY A 32 33.26 -35.12 24.98
C GLY A 32 32.84 -34.83 23.54
N THR A 33 32.59 -35.82 22.68
CA THR A 33 31.62 -35.58 21.58
C THR A 33 30.23 -35.81 22.15
N THR A 34 29.68 -34.81 22.83
CA THR A 34 28.23 -34.78 23.01
C THR A 34 27.64 -34.77 21.60
N PRO A 35 26.65 -35.63 21.29
CA PRO A 35 25.84 -35.37 20.13
C PRO A 35 25.25 -34.00 20.40
N ARG A 36 25.65 -33.01 19.61
CA ARG A 36 24.92 -31.75 19.51
C ARG A 36 23.54 -32.21 19.07
N LEU A 37 22.61 -32.32 20.02
CA LEU A 37 21.21 -32.37 19.67
C LEU A 37 21.07 -31.19 18.71
N LEU A 38 20.80 -31.50 17.45
CA LEU A 38 20.07 -30.57 16.63
C LEU A 38 18.80 -30.39 17.46
N ALA A 39 18.78 -29.33 18.27
CA ALA A 39 17.54 -28.80 18.75
C ALA A 39 16.74 -28.64 17.47
N GLU A 40 15.69 -29.46 17.33
CA GLU A 40 14.63 -29.14 16.39
C GLU A 40 14.41 -27.64 16.58
N ASN A 41 14.61 -26.86 15.50
CA ASN A 41 14.19 -25.47 15.50
C ASN A 41 12.76 -25.53 16.02
N PRO A 42 12.46 -24.98 17.22
CA PRO A 42 11.08 -24.97 17.67
C PRO A 42 10.36 -24.23 16.56
N SER A 43 9.51 -24.96 15.84
CA SER A 43 8.64 -24.43 14.81
C SER A 43 8.17 -23.08 15.31
N ALA A 44 8.56 -22.01 14.61
CA ALA A 44 8.39 -20.62 15.04
C ALA A 44 7.08 -20.52 15.81
N THR A 45 7.17 -20.41 17.14
CA THR A 45 5.98 -20.46 17.99
C THR A 45 5.09 -19.35 17.50
N VAL A 46 3.94 -19.69 16.94
CA VAL A 46 2.97 -18.71 16.45
C VAL A 46 2.64 -17.84 17.65
N SER A 47 3.14 -16.61 17.68
CA SER A 47 2.80 -15.69 18.75
C SER A 47 1.29 -15.49 18.68
N ILE A 48 0.60 -15.91 19.74
CA ILE A 48 -0.84 -15.77 19.84
C ILE A 48 -1.12 -14.32 20.23
N PRO A 49 -1.90 -13.57 19.44
CA PRO A 49 -2.31 -12.23 19.81
C PRO A 49 -3.03 -12.21 21.17
N GLY A 50 -2.83 -11.14 21.93
CA GLY A 50 -3.38 -10.99 23.27
C GLY A 50 -3.35 -9.54 23.75
N PRO A 51 -3.64 -9.28 25.04
CA PRO A 51 -3.56 -7.94 25.60
C PRO A 51 -2.11 -7.44 25.66
N VAL A 52 -1.92 -6.13 25.54
CA VAL A 52 -0.64 -5.46 25.86
C VAL A 52 -0.35 -5.66 27.35
N SER A 53 0.80 -6.25 27.69
CA SER A 53 1.22 -6.41 29.09
C SER A 53 1.70 -5.08 29.69
N GLU A 54 1.62 -4.95 31.01
CA GLU A 54 2.14 -3.77 31.73
C GLU A 54 3.66 -3.61 31.58
N GLU A 55 4.39 -4.71 31.43
CA GLU A 55 5.81 -4.70 31.13
C GLU A 55 6.09 -4.10 29.76
N LEU A 56 5.43 -4.60 28.70
CA LEU A 56 5.59 -4.10 27.34
C LEU A 56 5.21 -2.62 27.27
N ARG A 57 4.08 -2.23 27.88
CA ARG A 57 3.62 -0.85 27.95
C ARG A 57 4.67 0.07 28.56
N ARG A 58 5.26 -0.32 29.70
CA ARG A 58 6.28 0.45 30.39
C ARG A 58 7.58 0.53 29.59
N GLU A 59 8.05 -0.60 29.07
CA GLU A 59 9.31 -0.68 28.33
C GLU A 59 9.29 0.14 27.03
N TRP A 60 8.17 0.07 26.30
CA TRP A 60 7.99 0.75 25.02
C TRP A 60 7.28 2.11 25.12
N LYS A 61 6.92 2.53 26.35
CA LYS A 61 6.21 3.78 26.63
C LYS A 61 4.93 3.92 25.77
N LEU A 62 4.16 2.84 25.69
CA LEU A 62 3.01 2.75 24.79
C LEU A 62 1.83 3.61 25.29
N PRO A 63 1.24 4.46 24.43
CA PRO A 63 -0.02 5.13 24.72
C PRO A 63 -1.14 4.17 25.15
N ALA A 64 -2.07 4.66 25.97
CA ALA A 64 -3.24 3.89 26.43
C ALA A 64 -4.14 3.38 25.28
N PHE A 65 -4.04 4.01 24.11
CA PHE A 65 -4.69 3.57 22.87
C PHE A 65 -4.39 2.10 22.55
N TYR A 66 -3.14 1.67 22.71
CA TYR A 66 -2.71 0.31 22.42
C TYR A 66 -3.16 -0.64 23.52
N GLN A 67 -4.01 -1.59 23.17
CA GLN A 67 -4.57 -2.58 24.10
C GLN A 67 -4.35 -4.03 23.63
N ARG A 68 -4.08 -4.24 22.34
CA ARG A 68 -3.81 -5.55 21.75
C ARG A 68 -2.37 -5.62 21.23
N HIS A 69 -1.79 -6.80 21.30
CA HIS A 69 -0.39 -7.06 20.97
C HIS A 69 -0.22 -8.45 20.34
N CYS A 70 0.70 -8.57 19.38
CA CYS A 70 1.28 -9.81 18.91
C CYS A 70 2.80 -9.60 18.78
N ASP A 71 3.61 -10.54 19.25
CA ASP A 71 5.06 -10.48 19.09
C ASP A 71 5.46 -11.03 17.71
N ALA A 72 6.30 -10.30 16.98
CA ALA A 72 6.94 -10.79 15.77
C ALA A 72 8.46 -10.88 16.00
N ASP A 73 8.86 -11.86 16.80
CA ASP A 73 10.25 -12.15 17.19
C ASP A 73 10.95 -10.91 17.77
N GLY A 74 10.28 -10.27 18.74
CA GLY A 74 10.70 -9.05 19.43
C GLY A 74 10.24 -7.74 18.79
N LEU A 75 9.71 -7.74 17.57
CA LEU A 75 9.10 -6.56 16.94
C LEU A 75 7.62 -6.48 17.35
N PRO A 76 7.18 -5.45 18.09
CA PRO A 76 5.80 -5.37 18.56
C PRO A 76 4.83 -5.08 17.41
N ILE A 77 3.80 -5.90 17.29
CA ILE A 77 2.60 -5.62 16.49
C ILE A 77 1.51 -5.18 17.46
N LEU A 78 0.98 -3.97 17.29
CA LEU A 78 0.08 -3.32 18.24
C LEU A 78 -1.23 -2.91 17.59
N GLY A 79 -2.30 -2.88 18.38
CA GLY A 79 -3.60 -2.39 17.94
C GLY A 79 -4.42 -1.85 19.11
N SER A 80 -5.50 -1.14 18.79
CA SER A 80 -6.49 -0.77 19.80
C SER A 80 -7.31 -1.99 20.23
N ALA A 81 -8.19 -1.83 21.23
CA ALA A 81 -9.12 -2.87 21.63
C ALA A 81 -10.11 -3.31 20.52
N LYS A 82 -10.25 -2.52 19.46
CA LYS A 82 -11.16 -2.81 18.34
C LYS A 82 -10.54 -3.72 17.28
N VAL A 83 -9.21 -3.83 17.26
CA VAL A 83 -8.47 -4.59 16.25
C VAL A 83 -8.65 -6.09 16.51
N SER A 84 -8.94 -6.84 15.44
CA SER A 84 -9.07 -8.29 15.53
C SER A 84 -7.72 -8.99 15.76
N ASP A 85 -7.73 -10.09 16.52
CA ASP A 85 -6.53 -10.91 16.72
C ASP A 85 -5.99 -11.45 15.39
N ASN A 86 -6.88 -11.84 14.48
CA ASN A 86 -6.47 -12.32 13.16
C ASN A 86 -5.68 -11.28 12.37
N ALA A 87 -5.99 -9.99 12.50
CA ALA A 87 -5.23 -8.94 11.83
C ALA A 87 -3.82 -8.79 12.41
N LEU A 88 -3.68 -8.84 13.74
CA LEU A 88 -2.37 -8.82 14.41
C LEU A 88 -1.54 -10.06 14.08
N ALA A 89 -2.18 -11.23 14.04
CA ALA A 89 -1.53 -12.48 13.64
C ALA A 89 -1.06 -12.44 12.19
N GLU A 90 -1.89 -11.93 11.27
CA GLU A 90 -1.54 -11.78 9.85
C GLU A 90 -0.39 -10.80 9.63
N ALA A 91 -0.43 -9.65 10.30
CA ALA A 91 0.67 -8.69 10.27
C ALA A 91 1.97 -9.31 10.81
N GLY A 92 1.90 -10.03 11.93
CA GLY A 92 3.03 -10.76 12.49
C GLY A 92 3.57 -11.83 11.53
N TYR A 93 2.69 -12.57 10.85
CA TYR A 93 3.08 -13.53 9.80
C TYR A 93 3.84 -12.83 8.66
N ILE A 94 3.30 -11.74 8.10
CA ILE A 94 3.95 -10.98 7.02
C ILE A 94 5.31 -10.44 7.45
N VAL A 95 5.40 -9.83 8.64
CA VAL A 95 6.67 -9.31 9.20
C VAL A 95 7.72 -10.42 9.29
N ARG A 96 7.34 -11.60 9.82
CA ARG A 96 8.26 -12.74 9.90
C ARG A 96 8.70 -13.22 8.52
N GLN A 97 7.77 -13.31 7.56
CA GLN A 97 8.08 -13.74 6.19
C GLN A 97 9.04 -12.78 5.49
N MET A 98 8.83 -11.47 5.64
CA MET A 98 9.70 -10.46 5.05
C MET A 98 11.09 -10.42 5.71
N LEU A 99 11.19 -10.66 7.02
CA LEU A 99 12.46 -10.60 7.77
C LEU A 99 13.10 -11.96 8.08
N GLU A 100 12.60 -13.05 7.51
CA GLU A 100 13.21 -14.37 7.68
C GLU A 100 14.64 -14.37 7.11
N GLY A 101 15.58 -14.86 7.93
CA GLY A 101 17.02 -14.80 7.64
C GLY A 101 17.67 -13.43 7.88
N ARG A 102 16.90 -12.40 8.26
CA ARG A 102 17.37 -11.02 8.46
C ARG A 102 17.15 -10.51 9.89
N ALA A 103 17.63 -11.29 10.86
CA ALA A 103 17.61 -10.88 12.27
C ALA A 103 18.40 -9.58 12.50
N ASP A 104 19.44 -9.31 11.70
CA ASP A 104 20.21 -8.07 11.70
C ASP A 104 19.32 -6.84 11.44
N ILE A 105 18.50 -6.86 10.38
CA ILE A 105 17.53 -5.78 10.07
C ILE A 105 16.50 -5.68 11.18
N ARG A 106 15.90 -6.80 11.59
CA ARG A 106 14.85 -6.81 12.62
C ARG A 106 15.34 -6.16 13.91
N GLN A 107 16.54 -6.55 14.37
CA GLN A 107 17.14 -6.01 15.58
C GLN A 107 17.53 -4.53 15.42
N ALA A 108 17.93 -4.09 14.23
CA ALA A 108 18.13 -2.67 13.96
C ALA A 108 16.82 -1.86 14.09
N MET A 109 15.71 -2.37 13.54
CA MET A 109 14.39 -1.75 13.65
C MET A 109 13.90 -1.70 15.11
N ILE A 110 14.06 -2.79 15.87
CA ILE A 110 13.70 -2.85 17.30
C ILE A 110 14.49 -1.82 18.11
N ARG A 111 15.81 -1.68 17.87
CA ARG A 111 16.65 -0.66 18.52
C ARG A 111 16.20 0.77 18.20
N GLN A 112 15.61 0.99 17.02
CA GLN A 112 14.99 2.26 16.62
C GLN A 112 13.57 2.44 17.18
N ARG A 113 13.10 1.52 18.05
CA ARG A 113 11.75 1.52 18.64
C ARG A 113 10.63 1.42 17.60
N VAL A 114 10.91 0.80 16.45
CA VAL A 114 9.91 0.55 15.41
C VAL A 114 8.90 -0.47 15.91
N ARG A 115 7.62 -0.17 15.68
CA ARG A 115 6.47 -1.04 15.96
C ARG A 115 5.53 -1.02 14.76
N ALA A 116 4.88 -2.15 14.51
CA ALA A 116 3.79 -2.22 13.55
C ALA A 116 2.47 -1.91 14.26
N VAL A 117 1.63 -1.08 13.65
CA VAL A 117 0.37 -0.62 14.22
C VAL A 117 -0.77 -0.97 13.27
N ILE A 118 -1.68 -1.81 13.73
CA ILE A 118 -2.85 -2.19 12.94
C ILE A 118 -4.03 -1.32 13.36
N MET A 119 -4.67 -0.71 12.38
CA MET A 119 -5.91 0.05 12.56
C MET A 119 -7.09 -0.89 12.37
N ALA A 120 -8.08 -0.81 13.26
CA ALA A 120 -9.35 -1.47 13.01
C ALA A 120 -10.02 -0.88 11.76
N SER A 121 -10.98 -1.58 11.16
CA SER A 121 -11.70 -1.07 9.97
C SER A 121 -12.55 0.18 10.25
N SER A 122 -12.70 0.55 11.53
CA SER A 122 -13.37 1.76 12.01
C SER A 122 -12.41 2.84 12.52
N GLU A 123 -11.11 2.64 12.34
CA GLU A 123 -10.03 3.54 12.74
C GLU A 123 -9.22 3.98 11.53
N TYR A 124 -8.68 5.19 11.59
CA TYR A 124 -8.06 5.88 10.46
C TYR A 124 -6.66 6.37 10.81
N THR A 125 -5.92 6.78 9.80
CA THR A 125 -4.50 7.16 9.90
C THR A 125 -4.24 8.10 11.07
N THR A 126 -5.05 9.13 11.26
CA THR A 126 -4.83 10.11 12.33
C THR A 126 -5.40 9.71 13.70
N ASP A 127 -6.02 8.52 13.83
CA ASP A 127 -6.36 7.95 15.14
C ASP A 127 -5.18 7.20 15.77
N VAL A 128 -4.19 6.80 14.96
CA VAL A 128 -2.93 6.26 15.45
C VAL A 128 -2.18 7.36 16.21
N PRO A 129 -1.78 7.15 17.48
CA PRO A 129 -1.15 8.19 18.30
C PRO A 129 0.05 8.89 17.63
N GLU A 130 0.88 8.13 16.92
CA GLU A 130 2.08 8.60 16.23
C GLU A 130 1.78 9.50 15.01
N HIS A 131 0.55 9.43 14.49
CA HIS A 131 0.08 10.13 13.30
C HIS A 131 -0.98 11.20 13.63
N ALA A 132 -1.41 11.32 14.89
CA ALA A 132 -2.51 12.21 15.32
C ALA A 132 -2.29 13.70 15.02
N ARG A 133 -1.03 14.12 14.83
CA ARG A 133 -0.65 15.50 14.48
C ARG A 133 -0.85 15.84 13.00
N LEU A 134 -1.12 14.85 12.15
CA LEU A 134 -1.30 15.08 10.72
C LEU A 134 -2.59 15.88 10.48
N LYS A 135 -2.50 16.92 9.66
CA LYS A 135 -3.60 17.82 9.28
C LYS A 135 -3.56 18.12 7.78
N PRO A 136 -4.73 18.37 7.15
CA PRO A 136 -6.09 18.21 7.68
C PRO A 136 -6.46 16.73 7.89
N LYS A 137 -7.30 16.43 8.89
CA LYS A 137 -7.67 15.05 9.25
C LYS A 137 -8.37 14.32 8.09
N VAL A 138 -9.36 14.98 7.48
CA VAL A 138 -10.12 14.46 6.33
C VAL A 138 -9.21 14.05 5.16
N TYR A 139 -8.13 14.79 4.92
CA TYR A 139 -7.17 14.45 3.88
C TYR A 139 -6.39 13.19 4.24
N TRP A 140 -5.74 13.17 5.41
CA TRP A 140 -4.86 12.06 5.81
C TRP A 140 -5.62 10.76 6.07
N ASP A 141 -6.81 10.85 6.66
CA ASP A 141 -7.65 9.69 6.92
C ASP A 141 -8.15 9.05 5.62
N ARG A 142 -8.28 9.81 4.52
CA ARG A 142 -8.68 9.30 3.22
C ARG A 142 -7.52 8.91 2.30
N ARG A 143 -6.43 9.67 2.35
CA ARG A 143 -5.26 9.52 1.46
C ARG A 143 -4.51 8.22 1.71
N ALA A 144 -4.56 7.69 2.93
CA ALA A 144 -3.73 6.57 3.35
C ALA A 144 -4.50 5.62 4.27
N ARG A 145 -4.26 4.31 4.11
CA ARG A 145 -4.63 3.24 5.07
C ARG A 145 -3.42 2.54 5.68
N GLY A 146 -2.26 3.16 5.54
CA GLY A 146 -1.00 2.78 6.14
C GLY A 146 0.03 3.88 5.91
N LEU A 147 1.07 3.92 6.74
CA LEU A 147 2.22 4.81 6.59
C LEU A 147 3.47 4.07 7.03
N GLY A 148 4.56 4.23 6.29
CA GLY A 148 5.87 3.70 6.63
C GLY A 148 6.48 4.35 7.87
N ALA A 149 7.28 3.57 8.60
CA ALA A 149 8.02 4.10 9.74
C ALA A 149 9.20 4.97 9.30
N THR A 150 9.46 6.03 10.06
CA THR A 150 10.68 6.85 9.94
C THR A 150 11.43 6.87 11.27
N PRO A 151 12.70 7.30 11.32
CA PRO A 151 13.39 7.46 12.60
C PRO A 151 12.69 8.42 13.58
N ALA A 152 11.98 9.44 13.07
CA ALA A 152 11.26 10.41 13.89
C ALA A 152 9.86 9.91 14.31
N VAL A 153 9.24 9.05 13.50
CA VAL A 153 7.92 8.47 13.72
C VAL A 153 8.06 6.95 13.53
N PRO A 154 8.53 6.21 14.55
CA PRO A 154 8.89 4.80 14.43
C PRO A 154 7.65 3.89 14.53
N ALA A 155 6.60 4.22 13.79
CA ALA A 155 5.38 3.42 13.67
C ALA A 155 5.10 3.20 12.19
N VAL A 156 5.07 1.93 11.79
CA VAL A 156 4.55 1.52 10.48
C VAL A 156 3.11 1.08 10.69
N SER A 157 2.18 1.58 9.88
CA SER A 157 0.76 1.29 10.07
C SER A 157 0.11 0.60 8.86
N GLY A 158 -0.97 -0.14 9.11
CA GLY A 158 -1.81 -0.76 8.10
C GLY A 158 -3.22 -1.04 8.62
N GLY A 159 -4.20 -1.13 7.72
CA GLY A 159 -5.59 -1.47 8.08
C GLY A 159 -5.84 -2.97 8.14
N GLU A 160 -6.64 -3.43 9.11
CA GLU A 160 -7.05 -4.83 9.17
C GLU A 160 -7.87 -5.26 7.94
N GLU A 161 -8.61 -4.33 7.31
CA GLU A 161 -9.35 -4.62 6.09
C GLU A 161 -8.45 -5.08 4.94
N ASN A 162 -7.23 -4.56 4.86
CA ASN A 162 -6.27 -4.93 3.84
C ASN A 162 -5.58 -6.26 4.16
N LEU A 163 -5.18 -6.45 5.42
CA LEU A 163 -4.56 -7.69 5.89
C LEU A 163 -5.48 -8.90 5.70
N LEU A 164 -6.75 -8.74 6.04
CA LEU A 164 -7.72 -9.84 6.07
C LEU A 164 -8.67 -9.88 4.86
N GLN A 165 -8.55 -8.93 3.92
CA GLN A 165 -9.34 -8.86 2.69
C GLN A 165 -10.85 -8.64 2.94
N TYR A 166 -11.18 -7.65 3.75
CA TYR A 166 -12.57 -7.29 4.02
C TYR A 166 -13.26 -6.78 2.75
N PRO A 167 -14.57 -6.98 2.60
CA PRO A 167 -15.34 -6.27 1.60
C PRO A 167 -15.15 -4.75 1.73
N ARG A 168 -15.03 -4.06 0.59
CA ARG A 168 -14.74 -2.62 0.49
C ARG A 168 -13.35 -2.18 0.96
N ASP A 169 -12.38 -3.08 1.10
CA ASP A 169 -10.98 -2.64 1.24
C ASP A 169 -10.59 -1.72 0.05
N PRO A 170 -10.21 -0.45 0.30
CA PRO A 170 -9.85 0.49 -0.75
C PRO A 170 -8.59 0.08 -1.53
N TYR A 171 -7.82 -0.88 -1.01
CA TYR A 171 -6.60 -1.42 -1.63
C TYR A 171 -6.68 -2.95 -1.83
N SER A 172 -7.88 -3.48 -2.09
CA SER A 172 -8.16 -4.92 -2.16
C SER A 172 -7.31 -5.75 -3.14
N ASN A 173 -6.66 -5.10 -4.10
CA ASN A 173 -5.85 -5.74 -5.14
C ASN A 173 -4.36 -5.82 -4.82
N GLU A 174 -3.93 -5.29 -3.67
CA GLU A 174 -2.54 -5.26 -3.23
C GLU A 174 -2.45 -5.45 -1.71
N ASN A 175 -1.22 -5.58 -1.18
CA ASN A 175 -0.99 -5.54 0.26
C ASN A 175 -0.26 -4.25 0.65
N ILE A 176 -1.01 -3.27 1.14
CA ILE A 176 -0.49 -1.98 1.59
C ILE A 176 0.38 -2.15 2.83
N PHE A 177 0.02 -3.00 3.78
CA PHE A 177 0.88 -3.20 4.96
C PHE A 177 2.29 -3.69 4.57
N LEU A 178 2.40 -4.57 3.58
CA LEU A 178 3.67 -5.04 3.04
C LEU A 178 4.45 -3.89 2.36
N HIS A 179 3.77 -3.01 1.63
CA HIS A 179 4.35 -1.79 1.06
C HIS A 179 4.92 -0.88 2.15
N GLU A 180 4.12 -0.54 3.17
CA GLU A 180 4.54 0.34 4.26
C GLU A 180 5.65 -0.31 5.10
N PHE A 181 5.62 -1.63 5.26
CA PHE A 181 6.70 -2.36 5.93
C PHE A 181 7.98 -2.38 5.10
N ALA A 182 7.90 -2.36 3.76
CA ALA A 182 9.07 -2.19 2.91
C ALA A 182 9.75 -0.83 3.14
N HIS A 183 8.97 0.26 3.29
CA HIS A 183 9.50 1.55 3.71
C HIS A 183 10.18 1.46 5.09
N ALA A 184 9.52 0.83 6.07
CA ALA A 184 10.07 0.67 7.41
C ALA A 184 11.40 -0.10 7.40
N ILE A 185 11.48 -1.21 6.66
CA ILE A 185 12.71 -1.98 6.46
C ILE A 185 13.80 -1.10 5.89
N HIS A 186 13.51 -0.33 4.84
CA HIS A 186 14.49 0.56 4.21
C HIS A 186 15.00 1.65 5.18
N GLU A 187 14.09 2.50 5.66
CA GLU A 187 14.41 3.75 6.35
C GLU A 187 14.95 3.54 7.77
N THR A 188 14.53 2.45 8.44
CA THR A 188 14.85 2.23 9.86
C THR A 188 15.69 0.98 10.13
N GLY A 189 15.71 0.03 9.20
CA GLY A 189 16.47 -1.23 9.30
C GLY A 189 17.72 -1.23 8.43
N MET A 190 17.56 -1.32 7.11
CA MET A 190 18.64 -1.44 6.14
C MET A 190 19.63 -0.29 6.22
N ASN A 191 19.16 0.96 6.32
CA ASN A 191 20.05 2.13 6.45
C ASN A 191 20.87 2.14 7.76
N ARG A 192 20.56 1.26 8.72
CA ARG A 192 21.36 1.04 9.94
C ARG A 192 22.31 -0.14 9.82
N VAL A 193 21.93 -1.17 9.07
CA VAL A 193 22.76 -2.36 8.82
C VAL A 193 23.82 -2.06 7.77
N ASP A 194 23.44 -1.41 6.68
CA ASP A 194 24.30 -0.95 5.59
C ASP A 194 23.98 0.51 5.25
N PRO A 195 24.77 1.48 5.75
CA PRO A 195 24.61 2.89 5.45
C PRO A 195 24.75 3.27 3.98
N THR A 196 25.27 2.39 3.11
CA THR A 196 25.41 2.64 1.67
C THR A 196 24.15 2.31 0.87
N PHE A 197 23.20 1.58 1.47
CA PHE A 197 22.03 1.05 0.79
C PHE A 197 21.17 2.13 0.11
N ASP A 198 20.80 3.20 0.84
CA ASP A 198 19.99 4.30 0.27
C ASP A 198 20.68 4.98 -0.92
N GLY A 199 22.01 5.11 -0.87
CA GLY A 199 22.81 5.65 -1.98
C GLY A 199 22.72 4.78 -3.23
N ARG A 200 22.80 3.45 -3.06
CA ARG A 200 22.64 2.48 -4.17
C ARG A 200 21.21 2.47 -4.70
N LEU A 201 20.21 2.54 -3.82
CA LEU A 201 18.80 2.65 -4.19
C LEU A 201 18.51 3.93 -4.98
N GLN A 202 19.02 5.08 -4.54
CA GLN A 202 18.88 6.36 -5.24
C GLN A 202 19.51 6.33 -6.64
N GLN A 203 20.65 5.64 -6.81
CA GLN A 203 21.28 5.44 -8.12
C GLN A 203 20.41 4.54 -9.01
N ALA A 204 19.91 3.42 -8.47
CA ALA A 204 19.01 2.52 -9.19
C ALA A 204 17.74 3.24 -9.67
N PHE A 205 17.13 4.06 -8.80
CA PHE A 205 15.96 4.87 -9.14
C PHE A 205 16.24 5.84 -10.29
N ARG A 206 17.36 6.58 -10.26
CA ARG A 206 17.70 7.50 -11.36
C ARG A 206 17.92 6.74 -12.67
N ALA A 207 18.67 5.65 -12.62
CA ALA A 207 18.94 4.82 -13.80
C ALA A 207 17.67 4.19 -14.37
N SER A 208 16.68 3.85 -13.54
CA SER A 208 15.40 3.31 -14.03
C SER A 208 14.60 4.39 -14.76
N LEU A 209 14.56 5.62 -14.25
CA LEU A 209 13.93 6.76 -14.92
C LEU A 209 14.63 7.13 -16.24
N ASP A 210 15.97 7.15 -16.27
CA ASP A 210 16.75 7.43 -17.47
C ASP A 210 16.48 6.40 -18.59
N ARG A 211 16.16 5.16 -18.20
CA ARG A 211 15.75 4.08 -19.10
C ARG A 211 14.26 4.11 -19.46
N GLY A 212 13.50 5.05 -18.92
CA GLY A 212 12.05 5.17 -19.12
C GLY A 212 11.22 4.08 -18.42
N LEU A 213 11.81 3.36 -17.46
CA LEU A 213 11.08 2.40 -16.64
C LEU A 213 10.14 3.13 -15.67
N TRP A 214 9.07 2.45 -15.25
CA TRP A 214 8.09 2.96 -14.28
C TRP A 214 7.40 4.27 -14.70
N LYS A 215 7.51 4.65 -15.98
CA LYS A 215 6.92 5.89 -16.48
C LYS A 215 5.42 5.92 -16.18
N ASN A 216 4.98 7.04 -15.61
CA ASN A 216 3.60 7.29 -15.21
C ASN A 216 3.05 6.37 -14.10
N THR A 217 3.89 5.60 -13.41
CA THR A 217 3.46 4.79 -12.25
C THR A 217 3.78 5.47 -10.92
N TYR A 218 3.23 4.95 -9.83
CA TYR A 218 3.51 5.41 -8.47
C TYR A 218 4.97 5.17 -8.08
N ALA A 219 5.56 4.06 -8.54
CA ALA A 219 6.98 3.75 -8.37
C ALA A 219 7.94 4.84 -8.91
N ALA A 220 7.52 5.65 -9.89
CA ALA A 220 8.32 6.75 -10.41
C ALA A 220 8.24 8.05 -9.57
N THR A 221 7.41 8.09 -8.52
CA THR A 221 7.18 9.30 -7.72
C THR A 221 8.43 9.74 -6.98
N ASN A 222 9.11 8.81 -6.31
CA ASN A 222 10.37 9.03 -5.61
C ASN A 222 11.05 7.66 -5.35
N ARG A 223 12.27 7.68 -4.81
CA ARG A 223 13.04 6.45 -4.56
C ARG A 223 12.42 5.54 -3.49
N GLN A 224 11.70 6.11 -2.52
CA GLN A 224 11.04 5.33 -1.47
C GLN A 224 9.90 4.52 -2.06
N GLU A 225 9.07 5.13 -2.91
CA GLU A 225 7.98 4.43 -3.62
C GLU A 225 8.56 3.41 -4.61
N TYR A 226 9.62 3.77 -5.33
CA TYR A 226 10.34 2.84 -6.20
C TYR A 226 10.78 1.57 -5.45
N TRP A 227 11.30 1.73 -4.23
CA TRP A 227 11.62 0.59 -3.37
C TRP A 227 10.37 -0.20 -2.97
N ALA A 228 9.38 0.46 -2.37
CA ALA A 228 8.22 -0.23 -1.80
C ALA A 228 7.38 -0.98 -2.87
N GLU A 229 7.14 -0.36 -4.03
CA GLU A 229 6.50 -0.97 -5.19
C GLU A 229 7.32 -2.16 -5.74
N GLY A 230 8.65 -2.00 -5.79
CA GLY A 230 9.57 -3.09 -6.14
C GLY A 230 9.50 -4.26 -5.17
N VAL A 231 9.36 -4.00 -3.87
CA VAL A 231 9.21 -5.04 -2.85
C VAL A 231 7.85 -5.72 -2.95
N GLN A 232 6.77 -4.98 -3.21
CA GLN A 232 5.47 -5.58 -3.50
C GLN A 232 5.57 -6.51 -4.71
N CYS A 233 6.21 -6.09 -5.81
CA CYS A 233 6.48 -6.96 -6.95
C CYS A 233 7.32 -8.17 -6.55
N TRP A 234 8.37 -8.00 -5.74
CA TRP A 234 9.23 -9.10 -5.27
C TRP A 234 8.46 -10.17 -4.49
N PHE A 235 7.38 -9.81 -3.81
CA PHE A 235 6.52 -10.73 -3.08
C PHE A 235 5.19 -11.04 -3.79
N ASP A 236 5.03 -10.66 -5.06
CA ASP A 236 3.81 -10.83 -5.86
C ASP A 236 2.54 -10.20 -5.23
N ALA A 237 2.74 -9.11 -4.49
CA ALA A 237 1.72 -8.39 -3.72
C ALA A 237 1.29 -7.06 -4.34
N ASN A 238 1.78 -6.71 -5.54
CA ASN A 238 1.46 -5.45 -6.20
C ASN A 238 0.13 -5.54 -6.98
N ALA A 239 -0.54 -4.39 -7.13
CA ALA A 239 -1.80 -4.25 -7.82
C ALA A 239 -1.69 -4.62 -9.32
N PRO A 240 -2.79 -5.07 -9.95
CA PRO A 240 -2.94 -5.06 -11.39
C PRO A 240 -2.77 -3.66 -11.98
N LYS A 241 -2.44 -3.60 -13.27
CA LYS A 241 -2.31 -2.35 -14.02
C LYS A 241 -3.55 -1.45 -13.86
N ASP A 242 -3.30 -0.18 -13.54
CA ASP A 242 -4.28 0.91 -13.47
C ASP A 242 -3.59 2.27 -13.74
N GLU A 243 -4.15 3.38 -13.26
CA GLU A 243 -3.56 4.73 -13.46
C GLU A 243 -2.32 5.01 -12.58
N LEU A 244 -2.03 4.13 -11.63
CA LEU A 244 -0.89 4.19 -10.72
C LEU A 244 0.11 3.03 -10.96
N HIS A 245 -0.31 1.92 -11.56
CA HIS A 245 0.51 0.72 -11.73
C HIS A 245 0.64 0.31 -13.20
N ASN A 246 1.77 -0.29 -13.58
CA ASN A 246 1.95 -0.91 -14.89
C ASN A 246 1.72 -2.43 -14.83
N GLU A 247 2.10 -3.17 -15.87
CA GLU A 247 1.94 -4.63 -15.94
C GLU A 247 2.89 -5.44 -15.04
N ILE A 248 3.84 -4.79 -14.37
CA ILE A 248 4.87 -5.44 -13.55
C ILE A 248 4.33 -5.58 -12.13
N ARG A 249 4.00 -6.81 -11.75
CA ARG A 249 3.39 -7.15 -10.45
C ARG A 249 3.99 -8.37 -9.76
N THR A 250 4.83 -9.15 -10.45
CA THR A 250 5.47 -10.34 -9.87
C THR A 250 6.98 -10.25 -9.87
N ARG A 251 7.63 -11.08 -9.04
CA ARG A 251 9.08 -11.15 -8.93
C ARG A 251 9.72 -11.46 -10.29
N ASP A 252 9.13 -12.38 -11.04
CA ASP A 252 9.67 -12.81 -12.33
C ASP A 252 9.51 -11.72 -13.40
N GLN A 253 8.46 -10.90 -13.33
CA GLN A 253 8.34 -9.71 -14.16
C GLN A 253 9.39 -8.67 -13.75
N LEU A 254 9.54 -8.40 -12.44
CA LEU A 254 10.51 -7.44 -11.92
C LEU A 254 11.95 -7.81 -12.32
N LYS A 255 12.36 -9.07 -12.17
CA LYS A 255 13.70 -9.56 -12.58
C LYS A 255 14.01 -9.29 -14.05
N ARG A 256 13.00 -9.32 -14.93
CA ARG A 256 13.15 -9.06 -16.37
C ARG A 256 13.08 -7.57 -16.71
N TYR A 257 12.17 -6.84 -16.07
CA TYR A 257 11.89 -5.44 -16.34
C TYR A 257 12.93 -4.49 -15.73
N ASP A 258 13.19 -4.67 -14.44
CA ASP A 258 14.13 -3.86 -13.66
C ASP A 258 15.07 -4.77 -12.84
N PRO A 259 16.07 -5.39 -13.49
CA PRO A 259 17.00 -6.29 -12.82
C PRO A 259 17.83 -5.60 -11.73
N THR A 260 18.02 -4.28 -11.80
CA THR A 260 18.76 -3.51 -10.79
C THR A 260 17.96 -3.44 -9.49
N LEU A 261 16.67 -3.10 -9.56
CA LEU A 261 15.79 -3.15 -8.39
C LEU A 261 15.64 -4.57 -7.85
N ALA A 262 15.47 -5.55 -8.74
CA ALA A 262 15.37 -6.95 -8.38
C ALA A 262 16.61 -7.44 -7.60
N ALA A 263 17.81 -6.97 -7.96
CA ALA A 263 19.04 -7.30 -7.25
C ALA A 263 19.06 -6.73 -5.82
N LEU A 264 18.59 -5.48 -5.62
CA LEU A 264 18.45 -4.90 -4.28
C LEU A 264 17.43 -5.68 -3.44
N CYS A 265 16.28 -6.05 -4.02
CA CYS A 265 15.31 -6.90 -3.32
C CYS A 265 15.90 -8.27 -2.95
N LYS A 266 16.65 -8.90 -3.86
CA LYS A 266 17.33 -10.18 -3.60
C LYS A 266 18.36 -10.08 -2.49
N GLU A 267 19.12 -9.00 -2.43
CA GLU A 267 20.09 -8.74 -1.36
C GLU A 267 19.40 -8.64 0.01
N VAL A 268 18.26 -7.94 0.07
CA VAL A 268 17.54 -7.75 1.33
C VAL A 268 16.83 -9.04 1.76
N PHE A 269 16.06 -9.65 0.87
CA PHE A 269 15.08 -10.70 1.20
C PHE A 269 15.53 -12.12 0.86
N GLY A 270 16.63 -12.27 0.12
CA GLY A 270 17.02 -13.53 -0.51
C GLY A 270 16.08 -13.93 -1.66
N ASP A 271 16.33 -15.08 -2.29
CA ASP A 271 15.48 -15.62 -3.37
C ASP A 271 14.58 -16.76 -2.90
N ARG A 272 14.05 -16.64 -1.68
CA ARG A 272 13.16 -17.65 -1.07
C ARG A 272 11.87 -17.83 -1.89
N PRO A 273 11.26 -19.03 -1.90
CA PRO A 273 10.09 -19.32 -2.72
C PRO A 273 8.82 -18.59 -2.25
N TRP A 274 8.78 -18.11 -1.00
CA TRP A 274 7.59 -17.44 -0.46
C TRP A 274 7.16 -16.24 -1.32
N ARG A 275 5.85 -16.16 -1.55
CA ARG A 275 5.13 -15.06 -2.18
C ARG A 275 3.89 -14.78 -1.35
N TYR A 276 3.47 -13.53 -1.30
CA TYR A 276 2.21 -13.17 -0.68
C TYR A 276 1.06 -13.78 -1.47
N VAL A 277 0.19 -14.47 -0.76
CA VAL A 277 -1.11 -14.92 -1.25
C VAL A 277 -2.14 -14.31 -0.30
N PRO A 278 -3.23 -13.70 -0.77
CA PRO A 278 -4.28 -13.20 0.12
C PRO A 278 -4.84 -14.31 1.03
N PRO A 279 -5.15 -14.06 2.32
CA PRO A 279 -5.61 -15.12 3.24
C PRO A 279 -6.76 -15.97 2.68
N LYS A 280 -7.76 -15.36 2.06
CA LYS A 280 -8.90 -16.06 1.44
C LYS A 280 -8.52 -17.09 0.35
N LEU A 281 -7.32 -16.98 -0.22
CA LEU A 281 -6.80 -17.87 -1.28
C LEU A 281 -5.73 -18.86 -0.79
N ARG A 282 -5.35 -18.79 0.50
CA ARG A 282 -4.32 -19.66 1.08
C ARG A 282 -4.86 -21.05 1.43
N PRO A 283 -4.05 -22.11 1.28
CA PRO A 283 -4.30 -23.41 1.91
C PRO A 283 -4.53 -23.29 3.42
N ALA A 284 -5.22 -24.26 4.03
CA ALA A 284 -5.49 -24.24 5.48
C ALA A 284 -4.22 -24.20 6.34
N ALA A 285 -3.16 -24.90 5.94
CA ALA A 285 -1.87 -24.90 6.64
C ALA A 285 -1.25 -23.49 6.72
N ASP A 286 -1.36 -22.71 5.63
CA ASP A 286 -0.83 -21.34 5.54
C ASP A 286 -1.74 -20.30 6.21
N ARG A 287 -2.83 -20.76 6.85
CA ARG A 287 -3.75 -19.98 7.68
C ARG A 287 -3.77 -20.42 9.13
N ALA A 288 -2.83 -21.26 9.56
CA ALA A 288 -2.82 -21.79 10.93
C ALA A 288 -2.78 -20.70 12.02
N HIS A 289 -2.24 -19.51 11.71
CA HIS A 289 -2.23 -18.35 12.60
C HIS A 289 -3.54 -17.55 12.62
N LEU A 290 -4.49 -17.83 11.72
CA LEU A 290 -5.78 -17.15 11.59
C LEU A 290 -6.89 -17.99 12.23
N LYS A 291 -7.03 -17.87 13.54
CA LYS A 291 -8.01 -18.64 14.32
C LYS A 291 -9.44 -18.30 13.89
N ASP A 292 -10.23 -19.33 13.61
CA ASP A 292 -11.65 -19.23 13.24
C ASP A 292 -11.92 -18.24 12.08
N TYR A 293 -10.93 -18.03 11.18
CA TYR A 293 -11.05 -17.10 10.06
C TYR A 293 -12.06 -17.60 9.03
N ASP A 294 -13.13 -16.82 8.88
CA ASP A 294 -14.19 -17.06 7.92
C ASP A 294 -14.38 -15.79 7.06
N PRO A 295 -13.98 -15.81 5.77
CA PRO A 295 -14.10 -14.64 4.90
C PRO A 295 -15.55 -14.19 4.71
N ALA A 296 -16.55 -15.06 4.92
CA ALA A 296 -17.95 -14.70 4.81
C ALA A 296 -18.47 -13.88 6.00
N LYS A 297 -17.74 -13.84 7.12
CA LYS A 297 -18.12 -13.15 8.36
C LYS A 297 -17.34 -11.86 8.61
N LEU A 298 -16.45 -11.48 7.68
CA LEU A 298 -15.64 -10.28 7.83
C LEU A 298 -16.50 -9.02 7.76
N PRO A 299 -16.20 -8.00 8.58
CA PRO A 299 -16.92 -6.74 8.51
C PRO A 299 -16.61 -6.03 7.19
N ARG A 300 -17.46 -5.07 6.83
CA ARG A 300 -17.26 -4.24 5.64
C ARG A 300 -16.52 -2.97 6.04
N PHE A 301 -15.48 -2.60 5.29
CA PHE A 301 -14.83 -1.31 5.49
C PHE A 301 -15.76 -0.16 5.07
N ARG A 302 -15.70 0.96 5.80
CA ARG A 302 -16.37 2.21 5.47
C ARG A 302 -15.44 3.35 5.79
N TRP A 303 -15.48 4.39 4.97
CA TRP A 303 -14.80 5.64 5.29
C TRP A 303 -15.54 6.41 6.38
N ARG A 304 -14.78 7.24 7.10
CA ARG A 304 -15.31 8.12 8.14
C ARG A 304 -16.22 9.15 7.49
N GLU A 305 -17.41 9.33 8.06
CA GLU A 305 -18.24 10.47 7.70
C GLU A 305 -17.62 11.76 8.25
N GLU A 306 -17.40 12.73 7.36
CA GLU A 306 -16.79 14.01 7.69
C GLU A 306 -17.73 15.13 7.26
N PRO A 307 -18.06 16.11 8.14
CA PRO A 307 -18.91 17.24 7.80
C PRO A 307 -18.42 17.96 6.54
N ILE A 308 -19.36 18.41 5.71
CA ILE A 308 -19.03 19.22 4.52
C ILE A 308 -18.87 20.67 5.00
N GLY A 309 -17.65 21.22 4.85
CA GLY A 309 -17.37 22.63 5.17
C GLY A 309 -18.00 23.60 4.17
N THR A 310 -17.83 24.91 4.38
CA THR A 310 -18.41 25.94 3.51
C THR A 310 -17.74 26.06 2.13
N ALA A 311 -16.44 25.73 2.05
CA ALA A 311 -15.66 25.71 0.81
C ALA A 311 -14.76 24.46 0.77
N PRO A 312 -15.34 23.26 0.60
CA PRO A 312 -14.57 22.04 0.51
C PRO A 312 -13.78 22.01 -0.79
N ARG A 313 -12.52 21.59 -0.68
CA ARG A 313 -11.59 21.45 -1.81
C ARG A 313 -11.31 19.98 -2.06
N VAL A 314 -11.24 19.62 -3.34
CA VAL A 314 -10.72 18.33 -3.79
C VAL A 314 -9.54 18.55 -4.73
N THR A 315 -8.54 17.69 -4.65
CA THR A 315 -7.46 17.60 -5.64
C THR A 315 -7.76 16.44 -6.58
N VAL A 316 -7.77 16.71 -7.88
CA VAL A 316 -7.86 15.70 -8.94
C VAL A 316 -6.45 15.43 -9.45
N GLN A 317 -5.99 14.19 -9.30
CA GLN A 317 -4.63 13.79 -9.66
C GLN A 317 -4.62 13.13 -11.03
N THR A 318 -3.67 13.51 -11.89
CA THR A 318 -3.53 12.93 -13.24
C THR A 318 -2.05 12.77 -13.63
N ALA A 319 -1.77 12.09 -14.73
CA ALA A 319 -0.41 12.05 -15.29
C ALA A 319 0.02 13.37 -15.95
N VAL A 320 -0.93 14.24 -16.31
CA VAL A 320 -0.67 15.56 -16.93
C VAL A 320 -0.31 16.61 -15.88
N GLY A 321 -0.79 16.41 -14.65
CA GLY A 321 -0.64 17.29 -13.50
C GLY A 321 -1.86 17.25 -12.61
N ASP A 322 -1.69 17.73 -11.38
CA ASP A 322 -2.79 17.81 -10.40
C ASP A 322 -3.45 19.19 -10.48
N PHE A 323 -4.75 19.25 -10.22
CA PHE A 323 -5.49 20.50 -10.09
C PHE A 323 -6.54 20.41 -8.99
N ASP A 324 -6.88 21.55 -8.42
CA ASP A 324 -7.84 21.63 -7.33
C ASP A 324 -9.18 22.15 -7.82
N VAL A 325 -10.25 21.66 -7.18
CA VAL A 325 -11.61 22.16 -7.35
C VAL A 325 -12.10 22.63 -5.99
N GLU A 326 -12.59 23.85 -5.92
CA GLU A 326 -13.33 24.38 -4.78
C GLU A 326 -14.82 24.21 -5.04
N LEU A 327 -15.52 23.58 -4.11
CA LEU A 327 -16.92 23.23 -4.22
C LEU A 327 -17.80 24.27 -3.50
N ALA A 328 -19.06 24.39 -3.94
CA ALA A 328 -20.03 25.38 -3.46
C ALA A 328 -21.27 24.69 -2.83
N PRO A 329 -21.14 24.11 -1.62
CA PRO A 329 -22.23 23.37 -0.97
C PRO A 329 -23.44 24.22 -0.62
N GLU A 330 -23.30 25.54 -0.42
CA GLU A 330 -24.44 26.43 -0.20
C GLU A 330 -25.31 26.58 -1.45
N ALA A 331 -24.69 26.58 -2.64
CA ALA A 331 -25.39 26.71 -3.91
C ALA A 331 -26.04 25.40 -4.37
N ALA A 332 -25.41 24.26 -4.10
CA ALA A 332 -25.88 22.96 -4.56
C ALA A 332 -25.58 21.83 -3.53
N PRO A 333 -26.21 21.84 -2.34
CA PRO A 333 -25.82 20.99 -1.20
C PRO A 333 -25.87 19.50 -1.53
N ASN A 334 -26.98 19.05 -2.12
CA ASN A 334 -27.17 17.64 -2.48
C ASN A 334 -26.19 17.19 -3.59
N ALA A 335 -25.91 18.06 -4.56
CA ALA A 335 -24.98 17.75 -5.65
C ALA A 335 -23.53 17.67 -5.14
N VAL A 336 -23.12 18.62 -4.29
CA VAL A 336 -21.79 18.59 -3.66
C VAL A 336 -21.64 17.38 -2.74
N ALA A 337 -22.66 17.06 -1.94
CA ALA A 337 -22.66 15.87 -1.08
C ALA A 337 -22.54 14.57 -1.88
N GLN A 338 -23.26 14.44 -3.00
CA GLN A 338 -23.14 13.28 -3.89
C GLN A 338 -21.73 13.17 -4.48
N PHE A 339 -21.18 14.28 -5.00
CA PHE A 339 -19.84 14.29 -5.58
C PHE A 339 -18.77 13.90 -4.54
N LEU A 340 -18.82 14.48 -3.35
CA LEU A 340 -17.89 14.19 -2.26
C LEU A 340 -18.03 12.76 -1.74
N SER A 341 -19.25 12.20 -1.68
CA SER A 341 -19.46 10.81 -1.26
C SER A 341 -18.84 9.82 -2.23
N ILE A 342 -18.97 10.05 -3.53
CA ILE A 342 -18.33 9.23 -4.57
C ILE A 342 -16.80 9.37 -4.50
N ALA A 343 -16.29 10.59 -4.34
CA ALA A 343 -14.85 10.83 -4.19
C ALA A 343 -14.28 10.12 -2.95
N LEU A 344 -14.98 10.25 -1.81
CA LEU A 344 -14.63 9.57 -0.57
C LEU A 344 -14.67 8.05 -0.75
N ASP A 345 -15.66 7.48 -1.43
CA ASP A 345 -15.70 6.04 -1.67
C ASP A 345 -14.70 5.55 -2.75
N GLY A 346 -13.99 6.47 -3.40
CA GLY A 346 -13.01 6.16 -4.43
C GLY A 346 -13.60 5.92 -5.82
N GLY A 347 -14.88 6.27 -6.04
CA GLY A 347 -15.56 6.02 -7.30
C GLY A 347 -14.95 6.74 -8.51
N TYR A 348 -14.19 7.81 -8.30
CA TYR A 348 -13.44 8.48 -9.38
C TYR A 348 -12.00 7.97 -9.58
N HIS A 349 -11.51 7.05 -8.74
CA HIS A 349 -10.13 6.54 -8.85
C HIS A 349 -9.99 5.63 -10.06
N SER A 350 -8.85 5.74 -10.76
CA SER A 350 -8.61 5.06 -12.03
C SER A 350 -9.76 5.27 -13.04
N GLY A 351 -10.36 6.47 -13.01
CA GLY A 351 -11.37 6.93 -13.96
C GLY A 351 -10.72 7.58 -15.18
N GLN A 352 -11.52 8.13 -16.09
CA GLN A 352 -11.00 8.77 -17.30
C GLN A 352 -11.77 10.03 -17.63
N PHE A 353 -11.04 11.05 -18.08
CA PHE A 353 -11.64 12.20 -18.74
C PHE A 353 -11.94 11.88 -20.20
N ARG A 354 -13.04 12.46 -20.68
CA ARG A 354 -13.46 12.49 -22.07
C ARG A 354 -13.78 13.92 -22.49
N ARG A 355 -13.71 14.16 -23.79
CA ARG A 355 -14.20 15.39 -24.39
C ARG A 355 -15.73 15.43 -24.24
N VAL A 356 -16.27 16.62 -23.97
CA VAL A 356 -17.70 16.85 -23.83
C VAL A 356 -18.05 18.05 -24.69
N GLY A 357 -18.50 17.79 -25.92
CA GLY A 357 -18.67 18.82 -26.94
C GLY A 357 -17.35 19.54 -27.22
N ASN A 358 -17.44 20.73 -27.80
CA ASN A 358 -16.23 21.47 -28.18
C ASN A 358 -15.59 22.24 -27.01
N SER A 359 -16.34 22.48 -25.92
CA SER A 359 -15.97 23.43 -24.86
C SER A 359 -15.97 22.84 -23.45
N GLY A 360 -16.00 21.51 -23.31
CA GLY A 360 -15.96 20.83 -22.01
C GLY A 360 -15.08 19.58 -21.99
N ILE A 361 -14.67 19.21 -20.78
CA ILE A 361 -14.20 17.86 -20.46
C ILE A 361 -15.07 17.29 -19.35
N GLY A 362 -15.21 15.97 -19.29
CA GLY A 362 -16.01 15.34 -18.25
C GLY A 362 -15.51 13.96 -17.90
N ALA A 363 -15.94 13.47 -16.75
CA ALA A 363 -15.62 12.15 -16.28
C ALA A 363 -16.83 11.50 -15.63
N THR A 364 -16.89 10.18 -15.75
CA THR A 364 -17.81 9.33 -15.01
C THR A 364 -17.01 8.54 -13.98
N PRO A 365 -17.65 8.04 -12.92
CA PRO A 365 -17.02 7.07 -12.05
C PRO A 365 -16.56 5.84 -12.78
N ASN A 366 -15.55 5.24 -12.18
CA ASN A 366 -14.94 4.02 -12.63
C ASN A 366 -16.04 2.95 -12.83
N PRO A 367 -16.15 2.35 -14.03
CA PRO A 367 -17.20 1.38 -14.33
C PRO A 367 -17.21 0.17 -13.38
N THR A 368 -16.04 -0.30 -12.94
CA THR A 368 -15.93 -1.39 -11.96
C THR A 368 -16.52 -0.97 -10.62
N TRP A 369 -16.18 0.23 -10.13
CA TRP A 369 -16.80 0.76 -8.91
C TRP A 369 -18.31 0.96 -9.08
N GLN A 370 -18.76 1.47 -10.23
CA GLN A 370 -20.19 1.67 -10.50
C GLN A 370 -20.99 0.37 -10.43
N GLN A 371 -20.46 -0.70 -11.04
CA GLN A 371 -21.11 -2.00 -11.07
C GLN A 371 -21.15 -2.66 -9.68
N GLN A 372 -20.09 -2.49 -8.90
CA GLN A 372 -19.96 -3.18 -7.62
C GLN A 372 -20.62 -2.39 -6.47
N TRP A 373 -20.36 -1.09 -6.36
CA TRP A 373 -20.49 -0.35 -5.11
C TRP A 373 -21.45 0.84 -5.16
N ALA A 374 -21.79 1.37 -6.33
CA ALA A 374 -22.63 2.58 -6.44
C ALA A 374 -24.01 2.43 -5.76
N ARG A 375 -24.60 1.23 -5.80
CA ARG A 375 -25.93 0.95 -5.22
C ARG A 375 -25.97 1.02 -3.69
N GLU A 376 -24.81 1.01 -3.04
CA GLU A 376 -24.71 1.09 -1.60
C GLU A 376 -24.59 2.53 -1.10
N LEU A 377 -24.37 3.50 -2.00
CA LEU A 377 -24.50 4.91 -1.63
C LEU A 377 -25.98 5.26 -1.47
N PRO A 378 -26.34 6.07 -0.46
CA PRO A 378 -27.71 6.51 -0.28
C PRO A 378 -28.17 7.30 -1.52
N PRO A 379 -29.42 7.13 -1.97
CA PRO A 379 -29.94 7.93 -3.07
C PRO A 379 -30.01 9.40 -2.64
N VAL A 380 -29.43 10.29 -3.44
CA VAL A 380 -29.47 11.73 -3.21
C VAL A 380 -30.28 12.38 -4.31
N ARG A 381 -31.35 13.10 -3.93
CA ARG A 381 -32.15 13.86 -4.89
C ARG A 381 -31.42 15.17 -5.23
N ILE A 382 -30.87 15.23 -6.44
CA ILE A 382 -30.22 16.44 -6.94
C ILE A 382 -31.28 17.33 -7.60
N VAL A 383 -31.39 18.58 -7.12
CA VAL A 383 -32.31 19.57 -7.68
C VAL A 383 -31.62 20.33 -8.80
N VAL A 384 -32.25 20.35 -9.96
CA VAL A 384 -31.79 21.14 -11.11
C VAL A 384 -32.21 22.60 -10.90
N PRO A 385 -31.31 23.57 -11.10
CA PRO A 385 -31.69 24.97 -11.12
C PRO A 385 -32.80 25.24 -12.14
N ALA A 386 -33.87 25.93 -11.73
CA ALA A 386 -34.97 26.29 -12.62
C ALA A 386 -34.54 27.26 -13.74
N VAL A 387 -33.49 28.05 -13.48
CA VAL A 387 -32.87 28.95 -14.46
C VAL A 387 -31.56 28.31 -14.91
N LYS A 388 -31.35 28.23 -16.23
CA LYS A 388 -30.11 27.72 -16.79
C LYS A 388 -28.94 28.58 -16.29
N PRO A 389 -27.95 27.98 -15.60
CA PRO A 389 -26.83 28.74 -15.05
C PRO A 389 -25.95 29.30 -16.16
N THR A 390 -25.42 30.50 -15.97
CA THR A 390 -24.31 31.01 -16.76
C THR A 390 -23.07 30.20 -16.45
N ILE A 391 -22.42 29.67 -17.47
CA ILE A 391 -21.24 28.81 -17.33
C ILE A 391 -20.00 29.64 -17.66
N GLN A 392 -19.05 29.67 -16.73
CA GLN A 392 -17.76 30.32 -16.94
C GLN A 392 -16.67 29.28 -17.15
N SER A 393 -15.57 29.66 -17.78
CA SER A 393 -14.38 28.83 -17.90
C SER A 393 -13.91 28.39 -16.50
N GLY A 394 -13.72 27.07 -16.33
CA GLY A 394 -13.37 26.44 -15.05
C GLY A 394 -14.56 26.09 -14.16
N THR A 395 -15.81 26.38 -14.53
CA THR A 395 -16.99 25.88 -13.80
C THR A 395 -16.98 24.36 -13.78
N VAL A 396 -17.18 23.79 -12.58
CA VAL A 396 -17.36 22.35 -12.37
C VAL A 396 -18.82 22.07 -12.07
N ALA A 397 -19.41 21.11 -12.77
CA ALA A 397 -20.82 20.80 -12.62
C ALA A 397 -21.09 19.29 -12.64
N LEU A 398 -22.08 18.84 -11.87
CA LEU A 398 -22.64 17.51 -12.05
C LEU A 398 -23.55 17.47 -13.27
N VAL A 399 -23.56 16.32 -13.94
CA VAL A 399 -24.45 16.03 -15.05
C VAL A 399 -25.43 14.95 -14.63
N GLN A 400 -26.72 15.20 -14.84
CA GLN A 400 -27.77 14.20 -14.64
C GLN A 400 -28.76 14.18 -15.80
N ARG A 401 -29.52 13.09 -15.91
CA ARG A 401 -30.63 12.94 -16.85
C ARG A 401 -31.74 12.17 -16.15
N ASP A 402 -32.95 12.71 -16.19
CA ASP A 402 -34.13 12.11 -15.56
C ASP A 402 -33.92 11.79 -14.06
N GLY A 403 -33.19 12.68 -13.36
CA GLY A 403 -32.81 12.50 -11.96
C GLY A 403 -31.71 11.45 -11.70
N ALA A 404 -31.22 10.77 -12.75
CA ALA A 404 -30.08 9.86 -12.66
C ALA A 404 -28.78 10.62 -12.94
N TRP A 405 -27.88 10.62 -11.97
CA TRP A 405 -26.56 11.22 -12.14
C TRP A 405 -25.69 10.38 -13.11
N LEU A 406 -25.01 11.07 -14.02
CA LEU A 406 -24.21 10.46 -15.10
C LEU A 406 -22.70 10.65 -14.89
N GLY A 407 -22.30 11.78 -14.29
CA GLY A 407 -20.90 12.15 -14.16
C GLY A 407 -20.75 13.62 -13.78
N TRP A 408 -19.59 14.19 -14.10
CA TRP A 408 -19.28 15.58 -13.86
C TRP A 408 -18.46 16.17 -15.01
N VAL A 409 -18.56 17.48 -15.20
CA VAL A 409 -17.94 18.21 -16.30
C VAL A 409 -17.21 19.44 -15.79
N ILE A 410 -16.20 19.86 -16.55
CA ILE A 410 -15.48 21.11 -16.40
C ILE A 410 -15.61 21.88 -17.71
N ALA A 411 -16.08 23.13 -17.63
CA ALA A 411 -16.10 24.03 -18.76
C ALA A 411 -14.69 24.55 -19.09
N LEU A 412 -14.29 24.48 -20.35
CA LEU A 412 -13.00 25.00 -20.82
C LEU A 412 -13.07 26.47 -21.20
N GLU A 413 -14.25 26.96 -21.55
CA GLU A 413 -14.52 28.31 -22.06
C GLU A 413 -15.79 28.86 -21.42
N ASP A 414 -16.00 30.17 -21.55
CA ASP A 414 -17.26 30.81 -21.12
C ASP A 414 -18.40 30.38 -22.06
N ASP A 415 -19.61 30.32 -21.51
CA ASP A 415 -20.83 29.89 -22.22
C ASP A 415 -20.68 28.54 -22.94
N ALA A 416 -19.88 27.64 -22.35
CA ALA A 416 -19.61 26.32 -22.90
C ALA A 416 -20.90 25.56 -23.25
N SER A 417 -20.94 25.01 -24.46
CA SER A 417 -21.99 24.10 -24.92
C SER A 417 -21.76 22.71 -24.32
N LEU A 418 -22.24 22.56 -23.09
CA LEU A 418 -22.26 21.30 -22.35
C LEU A 418 -23.47 20.43 -22.78
N PRO A 419 -23.52 19.13 -22.43
CA PRO A 419 -24.49 18.18 -22.96
C PRO A 419 -25.94 18.62 -22.76
N ASP A 420 -26.83 18.13 -23.63
CA ASP A 420 -28.28 18.20 -23.45
C ASP A 420 -28.71 17.23 -22.33
N ALA A 421 -28.35 17.64 -21.12
CA ALA A 421 -28.53 16.98 -19.85
C ALA A 421 -28.69 18.08 -18.80
N GLU A 422 -29.29 17.74 -17.66
CA GLU A 422 -29.51 18.69 -16.59
C GLU A 422 -28.18 18.91 -15.85
N ILE A 423 -27.67 20.14 -15.88
CA ILE A 423 -26.36 20.50 -15.32
C ILE A 423 -26.56 21.26 -14.01
N VAL A 424 -25.84 20.84 -12.97
CA VAL A 424 -25.87 21.47 -11.65
C VAL A 424 -24.45 21.93 -11.29
N PRO A 425 -24.15 23.23 -11.35
CA PRO A 425 -22.87 23.77 -10.92
C PRO A 425 -22.60 23.41 -9.46
N ILE A 426 -21.45 22.79 -9.20
CA ILE A 426 -21.05 22.35 -7.86
C ILE A 426 -19.79 23.05 -7.37
N GLY A 427 -19.14 23.85 -8.20
CA GLY A 427 -17.90 24.51 -7.85
C GLY A 427 -17.13 25.04 -9.05
N ARG A 428 -15.85 25.29 -8.83
CA ARG A 428 -14.93 25.80 -9.84
C ARG A 428 -13.53 25.24 -9.64
N VAL A 429 -12.79 25.14 -10.74
CA VAL A 429 -11.35 24.89 -10.69
C VAL A 429 -10.68 26.07 -9.96
N VAL A 430 -9.78 25.75 -9.03
CA VAL A 430 -8.94 26.73 -8.38
C VAL A 430 -7.83 27.10 -9.35
N ILE A 431 -7.77 28.39 -9.72
CA ILE A 431 -6.82 28.90 -10.70
C ILE A 431 -5.63 29.50 -9.93
N PRO A 432 -4.41 28.95 -10.06
CA PRO A 432 -3.23 29.53 -9.43
C PRO A 432 -2.95 30.95 -9.93
N THR A 433 -2.35 31.78 -9.07
CA THR A 433 -1.96 33.15 -9.42
C THR A 433 -1.16 33.19 -10.73
N GLY A 434 -1.56 34.06 -11.66
CA GLY A 434 -0.93 34.19 -12.98
C GLY A 434 -1.46 33.25 -14.05
N GLN A 435 -2.49 32.44 -13.77
CA GLN A 435 -3.23 31.67 -14.77
C GLN A 435 -4.63 32.27 -15.01
N SER A 436 -5.24 31.92 -16.15
CA SER A 436 -6.59 32.35 -16.55
C SER A 436 -7.38 31.19 -17.14
N GLY A 437 -8.68 31.41 -17.38
CA GLY A 437 -9.61 30.39 -17.87
C GLY A 437 -9.71 29.19 -16.93
N ALA A 438 -9.82 27.98 -17.47
CA ALA A 438 -9.93 26.74 -16.69
C ALA A 438 -8.62 26.32 -15.97
N GLY A 439 -7.53 27.09 -16.13
CA GLY A 439 -6.21 26.77 -15.58
C GLY A 439 -5.39 25.84 -16.49
N ARG A 440 -4.06 25.92 -16.36
CA ARG A 440 -3.10 25.30 -17.29
C ARG A 440 -3.26 23.78 -17.41
N VAL A 441 -3.45 23.09 -16.29
CA VAL A 441 -3.55 21.62 -16.26
C VAL A 441 -4.83 21.16 -16.95
N VAL A 442 -5.98 21.75 -16.60
CA VAL A 442 -7.28 21.42 -17.20
C VAL A 442 -7.28 21.71 -18.70
N THR A 443 -6.73 22.85 -19.12
CA THR A 443 -6.55 23.14 -20.56
C THR A 443 -5.63 22.13 -21.24
N ALA A 444 -4.56 21.69 -20.60
CA ALA A 444 -3.66 20.67 -21.15
C ALA A 444 -4.35 19.31 -21.30
N ILE A 445 -5.18 18.91 -20.34
CA ILE A 445 -6.03 17.72 -20.43
C ILE A 445 -6.98 17.86 -21.64
N GLY A 446 -7.69 18.98 -21.75
CA GLY A 446 -8.59 19.25 -22.87
C GLY A 446 -7.89 19.15 -24.23
N LYS A 447 -6.64 19.63 -24.35
CA LYS A 447 -5.86 19.55 -25.60
C LYS A 447 -5.38 18.13 -25.94
N GLN A 448 -5.21 17.26 -24.95
CA GLN A 448 -4.82 15.85 -25.19
C GLN A 448 -6.01 14.98 -25.59
N LEU A 449 -7.22 15.36 -25.17
CA LEU A 449 -8.43 14.64 -25.51
C LEU A 449 -8.83 14.94 -26.95
N PRO A 450 -9.04 13.91 -27.78
CA PRO A 450 -9.46 14.11 -29.15
C PRO A 450 -10.87 14.74 -29.22
N ALA A 451 -11.18 15.43 -30.31
CA ALA A 451 -12.53 15.92 -30.57
C ALA A 451 -13.54 14.74 -30.68
N ASP A 452 -14.81 15.01 -30.41
CA ASP A 452 -15.87 14.00 -30.42
C ASP A 452 -15.84 13.16 -31.71
N GLY A 453 -15.85 11.83 -31.57
CA GLY A 453 -15.86 10.86 -32.68
C GLY A 453 -14.48 10.37 -33.16
N GLN A 454 -13.38 10.84 -32.58
CA GLN A 454 -12.03 10.31 -32.83
C GLN A 454 -11.60 9.29 -31.75
N PRO A 455 -10.72 8.31 -32.09
CA PRO A 455 -10.32 7.27 -31.15
C PRO A 455 -9.68 7.85 -29.89
N GLU A 456 -10.25 7.50 -28.73
CA GLU A 456 -9.88 8.03 -27.42
C GLU A 456 -8.41 7.68 -27.09
N LYS A 457 -7.58 8.72 -26.91
CA LYS A 457 -6.51 8.62 -25.91
C LYS A 457 -7.08 9.22 -24.62
N PRO A 458 -7.61 8.40 -23.70
CA PRO A 458 -8.17 8.91 -22.47
C PRO A 458 -7.07 9.55 -21.63
N VAL A 459 -7.41 10.63 -20.93
CA VAL A 459 -6.57 11.14 -19.85
C VAL A 459 -7.10 10.57 -18.55
N GLY A 460 -6.29 9.71 -17.92
CA GLY A 460 -6.68 9.02 -16.70
C GLY A 460 -6.73 9.91 -15.47
N ILE A 461 -7.71 9.65 -14.62
CA ILE A 461 -7.82 10.17 -13.26
C ILE A 461 -7.17 9.15 -12.33
N ARG A 462 -6.07 9.52 -11.70
CA ARG A 462 -5.42 8.68 -10.69
C ARG A 462 -6.31 8.62 -9.45
N ARG A 463 -6.57 9.77 -8.84
CA ARG A 463 -7.35 9.90 -7.61
C ARG A 463 -8.09 11.24 -7.57
N VAL A 464 -9.19 11.26 -6.79
CA VAL A 464 -9.87 12.50 -6.38
C VAL A 464 -9.91 12.48 -4.87
N ILE A 465 -9.22 13.41 -4.22
CA ILE A 465 -9.00 13.40 -2.77
C ILE A 465 -9.50 14.69 -2.16
N ARG A 466 -10.32 14.59 -1.10
CA ARG A 466 -10.79 15.74 -0.34
C ARG A 466 -9.66 16.30 0.55
N MET A 467 -9.49 17.62 0.51
CA MET A 467 -8.38 18.32 1.16
C MET A 467 -8.77 18.91 2.52
N ASN A 468 -10.02 19.35 2.70
CA ASN A 468 -10.52 20.02 3.91
C ASN A 468 -12.00 19.79 4.20
#